data_AF-A0A1F6DA12-F1
#
_entry.id   AF-A0A1F6DA12-F1
#
_cell.length_a   1.000
_cell.length_b   1.000
_cell.length_c   1.000
_cell.angle_alpha   90.00
_cell.angle_beta   90.00
_cell.angle_gamma   90.00
#
_symmetry.space_group_name_H-M   'P 1'
#
loop_
_entity.id
_entity.type
_entity.pdbx_description
1 polymer ?
#
loop_
_entity_poly.entity_id
_entity_poly.type
_entity_poly.pdbx_seq_one_letter_code
_entity_poly.pdbx_strand_id
1 'polypeptide(L)'
;MAAAFLATPLIVMYGLPGFGGTFDQRVNSSVSKIYNQVAEDTVAQYQIARKGGDPVQICVQAGLVTAAYLQAQDESNYLEWQEIKNADCARAGIPY
;
A
#
# COMPACT_ATOMS: atom_id res chain seq x y z
N MET A 1 -50.27 1.91 10.14
CA MET A 1 -49.26 2.34 9.16
C MET A 1 -48.08 2.90 9.94
N ALA A 2 -47.02 2.11 10.11
CA ALA A 2 -45.80 2.52 10.79
C ALA A 2 -44.72 2.79 9.73
N ALA A 3 -44.20 4.01 9.72
CA ALA A 3 -43.21 4.46 8.75
C ALA A 3 -41.79 4.07 9.18
N ALA A 4 -40.97 3.81 8.16
CA ALA A 4 -39.69 3.14 8.18
C ALA A 4 -38.53 4.04 8.66
N PHE A 5 -37.54 3.42 9.31
CA PHE A 5 -36.19 3.96 9.41
C PHE A 5 -35.20 2.86 8.99
N LEU A 6 -34.96 2.76 7.68
CA LEU A 6 -33.80 2.06 7.16
C LEU A 6 -32.58 2.93 7.46
N ALA A 7 -31.64 2.37 8.22
CA ALA A 7 -30.37 2.97 8.56
C ALA A 7 -29.54 3.25 7.30
N THR A 8 -29.48 4.51 6.91
CA THR A 8 -28.38 5.02 6.08
C THR A 8 -27.26 5.48 7.01
N PRO A 9 -26.03 4.97 6.88
CA PRO A 9 -24.88 5.58 7.55
C PRO A 9 -24.49 6.80 6.72
N LEU A 10 -25.27 7.88 6.85
CA LEU A 10 -25.01 9.21 6.31
C LEU A 10 -24.78 10.16 7.49
N ILE A 11 -23.85 9.78 8.37
CA ILE A 11 -23.37 10.64 9.47
C ILE A 11 -21.85 10.73 9.37
N VAL A 12 -21.36 11.45 8.36
CA VAL A 12 -20.13 12.24 8.46
C VAL A 12 -20.29 13.48 7.57
N MET A 13 -21.27 14.34 7.87
CA MET A 13 -21.40 15.62 7.15
C MET A 13 -21.83 16.80 8.02
N TYR A 14 -21.61 16.72 9.34
CA TYR A 14 -21.67 17.90 10.20
C TYR A 14 -20.27 18.23 10.69
N GLY A 15 -19.63 19.15 9.96
CA GLY A 15 -18.36 19.76 10.34
C GLY A 15 -18.51 20.46 11.69
N LEU A 16 -17.79 19.96 12.69
CA LEU A 16 -17.56 20.66 13.96
C LEU A 16 -16.57 21.81 13.70
N PRO A 17 -16.95 23.08 13.95
CA PRO A 17 -16.03 24.19 13.85
C PRO A 17 -15.17 24.20 15.12
N GLY A 18 -13.98 23.58 15.08
CA GLY A 18 -13.11 23.60 16.26
C GLY A 18 -11.88 22.68 16.30
N PHE A 19 -11.61 21.86 15.28
CA PHE A 19 -10.41 21.00 15.23
C PHE A 19 -9.48 21.34 14.05
N GLY A 20 -9.29 22.64 13.79
CA GLY A 20 -8.34 23.15 12.81
C GLY A 20 -7.19 23.90 13.48
N GLY A 21 -6.47 23.24 14.39
CA GLY A 21 -5.34 23.81 15.12
C GLY A 21 -4.07 22.99 14.93
N THR A 22 -3.23 23.41 13.98
CA THR A 22 -1.81 23.03 13.81
C THR A 22 -1.50 21.52 13.85
N PHE A 23 -1.89 20.77 12.81
CA PHE A 23 -1.50 19.37 12.64
C PHE A 23 -0.60 19.15 11.41
N ASP A 24 0.06 20.19 10.89
CA ASP A 24 0.66 20.11 9.55
C ASP A 24 2.16 19.76 9.49
N GLN A 25 2.88 19.68 10.62
CA GLN A 25 4.34 19.44 10.58
C GLN A 25 4.80 18.12 11.23
N ARG A 26 3.99 17.50 12.09
CA ARG A 26 4.26 16.16 12.64
C ARG A 26 3.72 15.01 11.78
N VAL A 27 2.72 15.27 10.94
CA VAL A 27 2.15 14.25 10.04
C VAL A 27 3.14 13.87 8.95
N ASN A 28 3.79 14.84 8.31
CA ASN A 28 4.60 14.57 7.13
C ASN A 28 5.80 13.63 7.42
N SER A 29 6.46 13.82 8.57
CA SER A 29 7.55 12.93 9.02
C SER A 29 7.07 11.57 9.51
N SER A 30 5.86 11.49 10.08
CA SER A 30 5.26 10.22 10.51
C SER A 30 4.78 9.39 9.32
N VAL A 31 4.21 10.04 8.30
CA VAL A 31 3.72 9.42 7.08
C VAL A 31 4.86 8.84 6.24
N SER A 32 5.97 9.58 6.09
CA SER A 32 7.16 9.06 5.40
C SER A 32 7.75 7.81 6.09
N LYS A 33 7.77 7.77 7.44
CA LYS A 33 8.16 6.57 8.19
C LYS A 33 7.21 5.40 7.98
N ILE A 34 5.90 5.68 7.91
CA ILE A 34 4.89 4.64 7.66
C ILE A 34 5.09 4.01 6.28
N TYR A 35 5.35 4.80 5.23
CA TYR A 35 5.56 4.23 3.89
C TYR A 35 6.80 3.33 3.81
N ASN A 36 7.90 3.71 4.46
CA ASN A 36 9.08 2.86 4.54
C ASN A 36 8.78 1.55 5.29
N GLN A 37 8.05 1.63 6.42
CA GLN A 37 7.64 0.43 7.14
C GLN A 37 6.74 -0.48 6.29
N VAL A 38 5.78 0.09 5.57
CA VAL A 38 4.90 -0.66 4.67
C VAL A 38 5.71 -1.33 3.57
N ALA A 39 6.71 -0.65 2.99
CA ALA A 39 7.60 -1.25 2.00
C ALA A 39 8.35 -2.46 2.59
N GLU A 40 8.96 -2.34 3.76
CA GLU A 40 9.62 -3.47 4.42
C GLU A 40 8.66 -4.63 4.75
N ASP A 41 7.45 -4.32 5.22
CA ASP A 41 6.44 -5.34 5.51
C ASP A 41 6.01 -6.07 4.22
N THR A 42 5.91 -5.36 3.09
CA THR A 42 5.63 -5.98 1.79
C THR A 42 6.80 -6.85 1.32
N VAL A 43 8.05 -6.48 1.59
CA VAL A 43 9.23 -7.33 1.31
C VAL A 43 9.13 -8.64 2.08
N ALA A 44 8.76 -8.59 3.36
CA ALA A 44 8.58 -9.80 4.18
C ALA A 44 7.48 -10.70 3.62
N GLN A 45 6.36 -10.14 3.17
CA GLN A 45 5.27 -10.88 2.52
C GLN A 45 5.73 -11.53 1.21
N TYR A 46 6.48 -10.80 0.39
CA TYR A 46 7.10 -11.34 -0.81
C TYR A 46 8.03 -12.52 -0.50
N GLN A 47 8.85 -12.43 0.54
CA GLN A 47 9.73 -13.53 0.94
C GLN A 47 8.97 -14.79 1.36
N ILE A 48 7.78 -14.63 1.96
CA ILE A 48 6.89 -15.76 2.27
C ILE A 48 6.33 -16.34 0.97
N ALA A 49 5.82 -15.50 0.07
CA ALA A 49 5.29 -15.93 -1.22
C ALA A 49 6.35 -16.66 -2.07
N ARG A 50 7.60 -16.19 -2.07
CA ARG A 50 8.71 -16.87 -2.77
C ARG A 50 8.98 -18.30 -2.32
N LYS A 51 8.67 -18.65 -1.07
CA LYS A 51 8.98 -19.97 -0.51
C LYS A 51 7.99 -21.04 -0.94
N GLY A 52 6.78 -20.68 -1.36
CA GLY A 52 5.75 -21.67 -1.67
C GLY A 52 4.55 -21.18 -2.48
N GLY A 53 4.53 -19.92 -2.90
CA GLY A 53 3.53 -19.36 -3.80
C GLY A 53 3.81 -19.74 -5.25
N ASP A 54 2.77 -19.72 -6.07
CA ASP A 54 2.90 -19.94 -7.51
C ASP A 54 3.59 -18.74 -8.20
N PRO A 55 4.11 -18.91 -9.42
CA PRO A 55 4.82 -17.84 -10.13
C PRO A 55 4.02 -16.53 -10.28
N VAL A 56 2.70 -16.61 -10.48
CA VAL A 56 1.84 -15.41 -10.60
C VAL A 56 1.75 -14.71 -9.26
N GLN A 57 1.54 -15.46 -8.18
CA GLN A 57 1.52 -14.89 -6.82
C GLN A 57 2.83 -14.18 -6.47
N ILE A 58 3.97 -14.78 -6.82
CA ILE A 58 5.29 -14.18 -6.59
C ILE A 58 5.43 -12.86 -7.39
N CYS A 59 5.05 -12.84 -8.67
CA CYS A 59 5.05 -11.64 -9.51
C CYS A 59 4.17 -10.52 -8.93
N VAL A 60 2.94 -10.84 -8.51
CA VAL A 60 2.02 -9.87 -7.89
C VAL A 60 2.64 -9.29 -6.62
N GLN A 61 3.20 -10.13 -5.76
CA GLN A 61 3.84 -9.68 -4.52
C GLN A 61 5.07 -8.81 -4.79
N ALA A 62 5.90 -9.16 -5.78
CA ALA A 62 7.01 -8.31 -6.20
C ALA A 62 6.53 -6.93 -6.68
N GLY A 63 5.41 -6.89 -7.42
CA GLY A 63 4.79 -5.63 -7.88
C GLY A 63 4.25 -4.77 -6.73
N LEU A 64 3.71 -5.39 -5.67
CA LEU A 64 3.30 -4.68 -4.46
C LEU A 64 4.48 -4.04 -3.74
N VAL A 65 5.63 -4.74 -3.68
CA VAL A 65 6.86 -4.17 -3.12
C VAL A 65 7.35 -2.98 -3.95
N THR A 66 7.39 -3.10 -5.28
CA THR A 66 7.75 -1.99 -6.16
C THR A 66 6.85 -0.77 -5.93
N ALA A 67 5.53 -0.99 -5.82
CA ALA A 67 4.58 0.09 -5.56
C ALA A 67 4.76 0.73 -4.18
N ALA A 68 5.11 -0.06 -3.15
CA ALA A 68 5.35 0.45 -1.80
C ALA A 68 6.60 1.34 -1.74
N TYR A 69 7.70 0.95 -2.38
CA TYR A 69 8.88 1.82 -2.48
C TYR A 69 8.62 3.09 -3.30
N LEU A 70 7.78 3.01 -4.33
CA LEU A 70 7.34 4.19 -5.07
C LEU A 70 6.54 5.15 -4.17
N GLN A 71 5.63 4.64 -3.32
CA GLN A 71 4.89 5.44 -2.35
C GLN A 71 5.80 6.04 -1.27
N ALA A 72 6.85 5.31 -0.88
CA ALA A 72 7.88 5.79 0.05
C ALA A 72 8.84 6.82 -0.56
N GLN A 73 8.76 7.06 -1.88
CA GLN A 73 9.71 7.88 -2.64
C GLN A 73 11.15 7.39 -2.53
N ASP A 74 11.34 6.08 -2.36
CA ASP A 74 12.65 5.44 -2.32
C ASP A 74 13.01 4.92 -3.72
N GLU A 75 13.64 5.79 -4.50
CA GLU A 75 13.99 5.50 -5.89
C GLU A 75 15.00 4.34 -6.02
N SER A 76 15.96 4.23 -5.09
CA SER A 76 16.98 3.19 -5.14
C SER A 76 16.35 1.81 -5.00
N ASN A 77 15.52 1.62 -3.97
CA ASN A 77 14.82 0.37 -3.77
C ASN A 77 13.74 0.13 -4.84
N TYR A 78 13.06 1.19 -5.31
CA TYR A 78 12.12 1.06 -6.41
C TYR A 78 12.78 0.46 -7.67
N LEU A 79 13.95 0.96 -8.07
CA LEU A 79 14.67 0.46 -9.25
C LEU A 79 15.15 -0.98 -9.06
N GLU A 80 15.69 -1.32 -7.88
CA GLU A 80 16.10 -2.69 -7.57
C GLU A 80 14.92 -3.66 -7.64
N TRP A 81 13.80 -3.30 -7.01
CA TRP A 81 12.61 -4.13 -6.99
C TRP A 81 11.88 -4.19 -8.33
N GLN A 82 12.06 -3.20 -9.19
CA GLN A 82 11.53 -3.23 -10.55
C GLN A 82 12.18 -4.37 -11.36
N GLU A 83 13.50 -4.56 -11.23
CA GLU A 83 14.21 -5.68 -11.87
C GLU A 83 13.77 -7.04 -11.31
N ILE A 84 13.62 -7.14 -9.98
CA ILE A 84 13.12 -8.37 -9.33
C ILE A 84 11.71 -8.70 -9.81
N LYS A 85 10.81 -7.72 -9.81
CA LYS A 85 9.44 -7.86 -10.31
C LYS A 85 9.44 -8.34 -11.76
N ASN A 86 10.23 -7.70 -12.62
CA ASN A 86 10.33 -8.06 -14.04
C ASN A 86 10.78 -9.52 -14.22
N ALA A 87 11.83 -9.94 -13.52
CA ALA A 87 12.31 -11.32 -13.56
C ALA A 87 11.27 -12.33 -13.04
N ASP A 88 10.50 -11.96 -12.01
CA ASP A 88 9.49 -12.83 -11.41
C ASP A 88 8.24 -12.94 -12.30
N CYS A 89 7.81 -11.83 -12.90
CA CYS A 89 6.70 -11.79 -13.86
C CYS A 89 7.03 -12.51 -15.17
N ALA A 90 8.29 -12.46 -15.64
CA ALA A 90 8.76 -13.27 -16.76
C ALA A 90 8.53 -14.77 -16.52
N ARG A 91 8.88 -15.26 -15.33
CA ARG A 91 8.69 -16.67 -14.94
C ARG A 91 7.21 -17.05 -14.82
N ALA A 92 6.35 -16.08 -14.55
CA ALA A 92 4.90 -16.24 -14.54
C ALA A 92 4.26 -16.17 -15.95
N GLY A 93 5.04 -15.84 -17.00
CA GLY A 93 4.51 -15.62 -18.34
C GLY A 93 3.72 -14.32 -18.50
N ILE A 94 3.89 -13.37 -17.58
CA ILE A 94 3.22 -12.07 -17.59
C ILE A 94 4.17 -11.06 -18.26
N PRO A 95 3.75 -10.34 -19.31
CA PRO A 95 4.54 -9.25 -19.88
C PRO A 95 4.57 -8.05 -18.91
N TYR A 96 5.73 -7.39 -18.80
CA TYR A 96 6.01 -6.32 -17.84
C TYR A 96 6.72 -5.13 -18.48
#